data_AF-A0A8W8LRQ1-F1
#
_entry.id   AF-A0A8W8LRQ1-F1
#
_cell.length_a   1.000
_cell.length_b   1.000
_cell.length_c   1.000
_cell.angle_alpha   90.00
_cell.angle_beta   90.00
_cell.angle_gamma   90.00
#
_symmetry.space_group_name_H-M   'P 1'
#
loop_
_entity.id
_entity.type
_entity.pdbx_description
1 polymer ?
#
loop_
_entity_poly.entity_id
_entity_poly.type
_entity_poly.pdbx_seq_one_letter_code
_entity_poly.pdbx_strand_id
1 'polypeptide(L)'
;MAGLKYATALGPFDDWSNLQSVKKVSSVLATLPLPVLAHCDRGYTISFGVLMDLVNKTKLQPDFATKVDAKVFFDMTKVLGMDFNMDCTKETLANITGEEVKSEYIPKLENEPEEWYDFWLAAPIHKNWYIAGQILQSHISELKQAGFKSVVNLRMPKETVTLLNVKEEPESHDPASRQTIQSLKKNIIDKKKPNTYISPDSPFNFATKNPEEFGDEIGYNQNLEKEAFQKQKFPYYHMPMGKV
;
A
#
# COMPACT_ATOMS: atom_id res chain seq x y z
N MET A 1 -28.24 -1.71 -11.92
CA MET A 1 -26.91 -2.20 -12.35
C MET A 1 -26.09 -2.46 -11.10
N ALA A 2 -25.60 -3.68 -10.92
CA ALA A 2 -24.59 -3.97 -9.91
C ALA A 2 -23.22 -3.62 -10.51
N GLY A 3 -22.49 -2.70 -9.88
CA GLY A 3 -21.18 -2.25 -10.33
C GLY A 3 -20.65 -1.18 -9.38
N LEU A 4 -19.34 -1.16 -9.17
CA LEU A 4 -18.69 -0.11 -8.40
C LEU A 4 -18.88 1.23 -9.14
N LYS A 5 -19.27 2.28 -8.40
CA LYS A 5 -19.33 3.63 -8.98
C LYS A 5 -17.91 4.14 -9.16
N TYR A 6 -17.55 4.52 -10.38
CA TYR A 6 -16.25 5.07 -10.73
C TYR A 6 -16.37 6.55 -11.09
N ALA A 7 -15.42 7.36 -10.67
CA ALA A 7 -15.30 8.76 -11.06
C ALA A 7 -13.82 9.17 -11.10
N THR A 8 -13.46 9.95 -12.11
CA THR A 8 -12.12 10.52 -12.24
C THR A 8 -12.11 11.93 -11.64
N ALA A 9 -11.23 12.17 -10.68
CA ALA A 9 -11.08 13.49 -10.06
C ALA A 9 -10.08 14.39 -10.80
N LEU A 10 -8.93 13.84 -11.19
CA LEU A 10 -7.84 14.54 -11.85
C LEU A 10 -7.48 13.81 -13.15
N GLY A 11 -7.24 14.58 -14.20
CA GLY A 11 -6.71 14.09 -15.48
C GLY A 11 -5.18 14.06 -15.52
N PRO A 12 -4.59 13.51 -16.58
CA PRO A 12 -3.14 13.35 -16.72
C PRO A 12 -2.35 14.67 -16.81
N PHE A 13 -3.03 15.78 -17.08
CA PHE A 13 -2.42 17.12 -17.20
C PHE A 13 -2.78 18.05 -16.04
N ASP A 14 -3.54 17.57 -15.05
CA ASP A 14 -3.84 18.36 -13.86
C ASP A 14 -2.61 18.41 -12.95
N ASP A 15 -2.23 19.61 -12.52
CA ASP A 15 -1.25 19.78 -11.45
C ASP A 15 -1.90 19.38 -10.12
N TRP A 16 -1.54 18.19 -9.65
CA TRP A 16 -2.12 17.57 -8.47
C TRP A 16 -1.91 18.38 -7.18
N SER A 17 -0.89 19.23 -7.13
CA SER A 17 -0.39 19.81 -5.89
C SER A 17 -1.08 21.11 -5.48
N ASN A 18 -1.92 21.69 -6.35
CA ASN A 18 -2.54 23.00 -6.12
C ASN A 18 -3.98 22.94 -5.55
N LEU A 19 -4.45 24.08 -5.04
CA LEU A 19 -5.78 24.23 -4.44
C LEU A 19 -6.94 23.88 -5.38
N GLN A 20 -6.82 24.11 -6.69
CA GLN A 20 -7.89 23.80 -7.64
C GLN A 20 -8.07 22.29 -7.78
N SER A 21 -6.97 21.54 -7.84
CA SER A 21 -6.99 20.08 -7.86
C SER A 21 -7.56 19.49 -6.57
N VAL A 22 -7.22 20.06 -5.41
CA VAL A 22 -7.85 19.67 -4.13
C VAL A 22 -9.36 19.86 -4.15
N LYS A 23 -9.84 20.99 -4.69
CA LYS A 23 -11.28 21.25 -4.84
C LYS A 23 -11.96 20.26 -5.78
N LYS A 24 -11.33 19.89 -6.90
CA LYS A 24 -11.84 18.85 -7.81
C LYS A 24 -11.97 17.51 -7.10
N VAL A 25 -10.92 17.07 -6.40
CA VAL A 25 -10.91 15.83 -5.60
C VAL A 25 -12.02 15.86 -4.56
N SER A 26 -12.11 16.92 -3.76
CA SER A 26 -13.14 17.07 -2.72
C SER A 26 -14.56 17.00 -3.30
N SER A 27 -14.77 17.65 -4.46
CA SER A 27 -16.07 17.68 -5.14
C SER A 27 -16.48 16.30 -5.64
N VAL A 28 -15.54 15.53 -6.20
CA VAL A 28 -15.82 14.15 -6.65
C VAL A 28 -16.08 13.23 -5.46
N LEU A 29 -15.23 13.27 -4.43
CA LEU A 29 -15.38 12.43 -3.24
C LEU A 29 -16.73 12.66 -2.54
N ALA A 30 -17.25 13.90 -2.54
CA ALA A 30 -18.56 14.22 -1.96
C ALA A 30 -19.74 13.54 -2.69
N THR A 31 -19.56 13.07 -3.93
CA THR A 31 -20.63 12.43 -4.72
C THR A 31 -20.65 10.90 -4.62
N LEU A 32 -19.58 10.30 -4.09
CA LEU A 32 -19.41 8.85 -4.04
C LEU A 32 -19.94 8.27 -2.73
N PRO A 33 -20.67 7.14 -2.76
CA PRO A 33 -21.07 6.44 -1.55
C PRO A 33 -19.83 5.84 -0.88
N LEU A 34 -19.74 6.00 0.45
CA LEU A 34 -18.68 5.40 1.25
C LEU A 34 -18.95 3.90 1.49
N PRO A 35 -17.92 3.05 1.60
CA PRO A 35 -16.49 3.36 1.49
C PRO A 35 -16.02 3.60 0.04
N VAL A 36 -15.03 4.49 -0.13
CA VAL A 36 -14.44 4.83 -1.43
C VAL A 36 -13.01 4.29 -1.50
N LEU A 37 -12.70 3.59 -2.60
CA LEU A 37 -11.33 3.24 -2.97
C LEU A 37 -10.77 4.34 -3.89
N ALA A 38 -9.69 4.99 -3.46
CA ALA A 38 -8.99 6.02 -4.21
C ALA A 38 -7.69 5.42 -4.80
N HIS A 39 -7.42 5.64 -6.09
CA HIS A 39 -6.20 5.15 -6.73
C HIS A 39 -5.62 6.19 -7.71
N CYS A 40 -4.32 6.11 -7.92
CA CYS A 40 -3.55 6.92 -8.88
C CYS A 40 -2.35 6.08 -9.33
N ASP A 41 -1.65 6.50 -10.39
CA ASP A 41 -0.38 5.89 -10.80
C ASP A 41 0.71 6.10 -9.73
N ARG A 42 0.60 7.17 -8.93
CA ARG A 42 1.48 7.48 -7.80
C ARG A 42 0.72 7.49 -6.47
N GLY A 43 1.15 6.62 -5.56
CA GLY A 43 0.61 6.55 -4.19
C GLY A 43 0.71 7.87 -3.42
N TYR A 44 1.79 8.63 -3.65
CA TYR A 44 2.02 9.94 -3.06
C TYR A 44 0.91 10.95 -3.44
N THR A 45 0.57 11.02 -4.74
CA THR A 45 -0.43 11.94 -5.27
C THR A 45 -1.82 11.65 -4.72
N ILE A 46 -2.23 10.38 -4.65
CA ILE A 46 -3.55 10.04 -4.14
C ILE A 46 -3.66 10.27 -2.62
N SER A 47 -2.60 9.94 -1.86
CA SER A 47 -2.53 10.23 -0.43
C SER A 47 -2.62 11.73 -0.16
N PHE A 48 -1.90 12.56 -0.92
CA PHE A 48 -2.02 14.02 -0.84
C PHE A 48 -3.47 14.48 -1.05
N GLY A 49 -4.10 14.04 -2.14
CA GLY A 49 -5.47 14.46 -2.47
C GLY A 49 -6.49 14.09 -1.40
N VAL A 50 -6.40 12.89 -0.83
CA VAL A 50 -7.28 12.43 0.25
C VAL A 50 -7.03 13.20 1.55
N LEU A 51 -5.77 13.42 1.93
CA LEU A 51 -5.46 14.21 3.13
C LEU A 51 -5.90 15.67 2.98
N MET A 52 -5.70 16.28 1.82
CA MET A 52 -6.12 17.65 1.55
C MET A 52 -7.66 17.79 1.49
N ASP A 53 -8.41 16.76 1.10
CA ASP A 53 -9.87 16.73 1.26
C ASP A 53 -10.28 16.80 2.73
N LEU A 54 -9.57 16.12 3.65
CA LEU A 54 -9.84 16.20 5.09
C LEU A 54 -9.53 17.60 5.65
N VAL A 55 -8.43 18.21 5.23
CA VAL A 55 -8.10 19.61 5.58
C VAL A 55 -9.17 20.56 5.03
N ASN A 56 -9.60 20.38 3.77
CA ASN A 56 -10.61 21.21 3.15
C ASN A 56 -11.99 21.06 3.82
N LYS A 57 -12.37 19.84 4.23
CA LYS A 57 -13.59 19.59 5.02
C LYS A 57 -13.55 20.25 6.39
N THR A 58 -12.40 20.26 7.06
CA THR A 58 -12.21 20.97 8.34
C THR A 58 -12.64 22.44 8.24
N LYS A 59 -12.35 23.09 7.11
CA LYS A 59 -12.70 24.48 6.83
C LYS A 59 -14.14 24.67 6.35
N LEU A 60 -14.60 23.83 5.43
CA LEU A 60 -15.90 24.00 4.77
C LEU A 60 -17.08 23.46 5.58
N GLN A 61 -16.83 22.54 6.52
CA GLN A 61 -17.86 21.87 7.32
C GLN A 61 -17.60 22.12 8.81
N PRO A 62 -18.27 23.11 9.42
CA PRO A 62 -18.06 23.45 10.84
C PRO A 62 -18.31 22.27 11.79
N ASP A 63 -19.23 21.38 11.43
CA ASP A 63 -19.63 20.18 12.16
C ASP A 63 -18.76 18.94 11.87
N PHE A 64 -17.81 19.03 10.93
CA PHE A 64 -16.88 17.94 10.66
C PHE A 64 -16.04 17.64 11.90
N ALA A 65 -16.22 16.45 12.47
CA ALA A 65 -15.67 16.07 13.77
C ALA A 65 -14.14 16.02 13.78
N THR A 66 -13.52 15.58 12.68
CA THR A 66 -12.07 15.50 12.56
C THR A 66 -11.52 16.84 12.09
N LYS A 67 -10.97 17.63 13.01
CA LYS A 67 -10.29 18.88 12.65
C LYS A 67 -8.84 18.59 12.28
N VAL A 68 -8.44 18.98 11.06
CA VAL A 68 -7.10 18.78 10.52
C VAL A 68 -6.50 20.16 10.24
N ASP A 69 -5.67 20.64 11.17
CA ASP A 69 -4.81 21.82 10.99
C ASP A 69 -3.46 21.42 10.36
N ALA A 70 -2.55 22.37 10.15
CA ALA A 70 -1.26 22.09 9.52
C ALA A 70 -0.42 21.08 10.32
N LYS A 71 -0.46 21.14 11.66
CA LYS A 71 0.31 20.21 12.51
C LYS A 71 -0.29 18.80 12.42
N VAL A 72 -1.61 18.68 12.52
CA VAL A 72 -2.32 17.39 12.43
C VAL A 72 -2.09 16.74 11.07
N PHE A 73 -2.06 17.53 9.99
CA PHE A 73 -1.70 17.04 8.66
C PHE A 73 -0.35 16.32 8.69
N PHE A 74 0.73 16.96 9.17
CA PHE A 74 2.04 16.30 9.22
C PHE A 74 2.15 15.18 10.25
N ASP A 75 1.39 15.22 11.35
CA ASP A 75 1.29 14.09 12.27
C ASP A 75 0.70 12.85 11.56
N MET A 76 -0.32 13.03 10.72
CA MET A 76 -0.90 11.95 9.91
C MET A 76 0.07 11.44 8.85
N THR A 77 0.77 12.35 8.16
CA THR A 77 1.66 11.96 7.07
C THR A 77 2.89 11.21 7.60
N LYS A 78 3.36 11.55 8.80
CA LYS A 78 4.38 10.79 9.52
C LYS A 78 4.00 9.32 9.72
N VAL A 79 2.74 9.03 10.06
CA VAL A 79 2.24 7.65 10.22
C VAL A 79 2.24 6.91 8.88
N LEU A 80 2.02 7.63 7.77
CA LEU A 80 2.08 7.10 6.42
C LEU A 80 3.52 6.98 5.87
N GLY A 81 4.52 7.48 6.60
CA GLY A 81 5.89 7.61 6.10
C GLY A 81 6.01 8.56 4.91
N MET A 82 5.17 9.59 4.84
CA MET A 82 5.22 10.62 3.81
C MET A 82 5.55 11.97 4.45
N ASP A 83 6.55 12.69 3.95
CA ASP A 83 6.96 13.97 4.55
C ASP A 83 6.16 15.19 4.06
N PHE A 84 5.61 15.15 2.84
CA PHE A 84 5.03 16.30 2.11
C PHE A 84 5.80 17.63 2.26
N ASN A 85 7.14 17.59 2.20
CA ASN A 85 8.02 18.74 2.43
C ASN A 85 8.23 19.65 1.20
N MET A 86 7.67 19.30 0.04
CA MET A 86 7.78 20.11 -1.18
C MET A 86 7.18 21.52 -1.00
N ASP A 87 7.68 22.52 -1.71
CA ASP A 87 7.16 23.90 -1.59
C ASP A 87 5.69 23.98 -2.01
N CYS A 88 5.31 23.30 -3.10
CA CYS A 88 3.92 23.27 -3.56
C CYS A 88 2.94 22.65 -2.56
N THR A 89 3.35 21.62 -1.82
CA THR A 89 2.50 20.96 -0.81
C THR A 89 2.29 21.86 0.39
N LYS A 90 3.37 22.54 0.85
CA LYS A 90 3.31 23.52 1.94
C LYS A 90 2.46 24.74 1.57
N GLU A 91 2.63 25.27 0.36
CA GLU A 91 1.83 26.39 -0.15
C GLU A 91 0.34 26.06 -0.22
N THR A 92 -0.02 24.89 -0.76
CA THR A 92 -1.42 24.46 -0.83
C THR A 92 -2.02 24.23 0.55
N LEU A 93 -1.27 23.64 1.48
CA LEU A 93 -1.72 23.48 2.86
C LEU A 93 -2.02 24.85 3.49
N ALA A 94 -1.07 25.79 3.40
CA ALA A 94 -1.22 27.15 3.91
C ALA A 94 -2.40 27.89 3.27
N ASN A 95 -2.63 27.72 1.96
CA ASN A 95 -3.77 28.31 1.26
C ASN A 95 -5.12 27.76 1.75
N ILE A 96 -5.17 26.49 2.15
CA ILE A 96 -6.39 25.88 2.70
C ILE A 96 -6.56 26.31 4.15
N THR A 97 -5.58 26.08 5.02
CA THR A 97 -5.70 26.31 6.48
C THR A 97 -5.66 27.78 6.85
N GLY A 98 -4.94 28.62 6.10
CA GLY A 98 -4.58 29.98 6.49
C GLY A 98 -3.47 30.04 7.55
N GLU A 99 -2.78 28.93 7.78
CA GLU A 99 -1.74 28.78 8.79
C GLU A 99 -0.34 28.82 8.18
N GLU A 100 0.63 29.30 8.96
CA GLU A 100 2.04 29.15 8.63
C GLU A 100 2.49 27.69 8.83
N VAL A 101 3.06 27.09 7.79
CA VAL A 101 3.64 25.74 7.88
C VAL A 101 5.04 25.85 8.49
N LYS A 102 5.14 25.46 9.76
CA LYS A 102 6.40 25.53 10.50
C LYS A 102 7.28 24.30 10.25
N SER A 103 8.58 24.53 10.18
CA SER A 103 9.57 23.48 9.88
C SER A 103 9.58 22.32 10.89
N GLU A 104 9.15 22.56 12.13
CA GLU A 104 9.07 21.54 13.19
C GLU A 104 7.92 20.55 13.01
N TYR A 105 6.94 20.86 12.16
CA TYR A 105 5.85 19.94 11.85
C TYR A 105 6.31 18.87 10.86
N ILE A 106 7.24 19.22 9.98
CA ILE A 106 7.65 18.40 8.86
C ILE A 106 8.49 17.22 9.37
N PRO A 107 8.13 15.96 9.03
CA PRO A 107 8.94 14.80 9.36
C PRO A 107 10.35 14.96 8.76
N LYS A 108 11.39 14.90 9.60
CA LYS A 108 12.79 14.90 9.14
C LYS A 108 13.23 13.48 8.84
N LEU A 109 13.55 13.21 7.58
CA LEU A 109 14.19 11.98 7.15
C LEU A 109 15.72 12.16 7.20
N GLU A 110 16.43 11.28 7.88
CA GLU A 110 17.90 11.39 8.01
C GLU A 110 18.62 11.05 6.70
N ASN A 111 18.01 10.24 5.83
CA ASN A 111 18.52 9.88 4.51
C ASN A 111 17.33 9.68 3.56
N GLU A 112 17.03 10.65 2.70
CA GLU A 112 15.98 10.53 1.69
C GLU A 112 16.51 9.74 0.46
N PRO A 113 15.82 8.68 0.00
CA PRO A 113 16.06 8.12 -1.32
C PRO A 113 15.84 9.19 -2.39
N GLU A 114 16.65 9.22 -3.46
CA GLU A 114 16.61 10.26 -4.51
C GLU A 114 15.21 10.48 -5.12
N GLU A 115 14.35 9.46 -5.12
CA GLU A 115 12.98 9.49 -5.64
C GLU A 115 11.97 8.84 -4.68
N TRP A 116 12.14 9.03 -3.38
CA TRP A 116 11.30 8.33 -2.38
C TRP A 116 9.78 8.57 -2.55
N TYR A 117 9.38 9.70 -3.14
CA TYR A 117 7.98 10.04 -3.43
C TYR A 117 7.40 9.27 -4.63
N ASP A 118 8.24 8.82 -5.57
CA ASP A 118 7.86 7.87 -6.63
C ASP A 118 8.05 6.41 -6.16
N PHE A 119 8.83 6.20 -5.10
CA PHE A 119 9.10 4.89 -4.52
C PHE A 119 7.99 4.44 -3.54
N TRP A 120 6.85 4.03 -4.09
CA TRP A 120 5.66 3.62 -3.31
C TRP A 120 5.86 2.41 -2.39
N LEU A 121 6.97 1.68 -2.54
CA LEU A 121 7.17 0.39 -1.88
C LEU A 121 7.52 0.53 -0.40
N ALA A 122 8.15 1.62 0.03
CA ALA A 122 8.77 1.67 1.34
C ALA A 122 8.60 3.04 2.03
N ALA A 123 8.03 3.02 3.23
CA ALA A 123 7.83 4.15 4.12
C ALA A 123 8.95 4.20 5.19
N PRO A 124 9.63 5.35 5.41
CA PRO A 124 10.60 5.50 6.49
C PRO A 124 9.96 5.36 7.87
N ILE A 125 10.61 4.62 8.77
CA ILE A 125 10.13 4.44 10.16
C ILE A 125 11.14 4.93 11.21
N HIS A 126 12.43 4.73 11.00
CA HIS A 126 13.48 5.17 11.94
C HIS A 126 14.86 5.15 11.29
N LYS A 127 15.52 6.30 11.19
CA LYS A 127 16.86 6.42 10.58
C LYS A 127 16.87 5.80 9.18
N ASN A 128 17.64 4.73 8.99
CA ASN A 128 17.77 3.99 7.73
C ASN A 128 16.87 2.75 7.64
N TRP A 129 15.85 2.66 8.50
CA TRP A 129 14.84 1.61 8.46
C TRP A 129 13.59 2.10 7.79
N TYR A 130 13.09 1.25 6.91
CA TYR A 130 11.88 1.45 6.13
C TYR A 130 10.98 0.24 6.29
N ILE A 131 9.67 0.47 6.28
CA ILE A 131 8.66 -0.57 6.21
C ILE A 131 8.03 -0.56 4.83
N ALA A 132 7.80 -1.74 4.28
CA ALA A 132 7.20 -1.90 2.97
C ALA A 132 5.97 -2.80 3.06
N GLY A 133 5.08 -2.65 2.09
CA GLY A 133 4.14 -3.71 1.76
C GLY A 133 4.85 -4.93 1.19
N GLN A 134 4.10 -5.81 0.54
CA GLN A 134 4.68 -6.97 -0.13
C GLN A 134 5.61 -6.52 -1.27
N ILE A 135 6.86 -6.99 -1.23
CA ILE A 135 7.84 -6.78 -2.30
C ILE A 135 7.60 -7.86 -3.36
N LEU A 136 7.46 -7.45 -4.62
CA LEU A 136 7.33 -8.37 -5.75
C LEU A 136 8.69 -8.72 -6.33
N GLN A 137 8.75 -9.81 -7.10
CA GLN A 137 9.98 -10.22 -7.78
C GLN A 137 10.54 -9.11 -8.69
N SER A 138 9.67 -8.39 -9.41
CA SER A 138 10.05 -7.24 -10.25
C SER A 138 10.68 -6.08 -9.46
N HIS A 139 10.29 -5.86 -8.21
CA HIS A 139 10.76 -4.74 -7.39
C HIS A 139 12.20 -4.89 -6.86
N ILE A 140 12.80 -6.09 -6.91
CA ILE A 140 14.13 -6.33 -6.33
C ILE A 140 15.21 -5.44 -7.00
N SER A 141 15.13 -5.23 -8.31
CA SER A 141 16.07 -4.35 -9.01
C SER A 141 15.88 -2.88 -8.64
N GLU A 142 14.63 -2.47 -8.44
CA GLU A 142 14.26 -1.10 -8.08
C GLU A 142 14.76 -0.76 -6.67
N LEU A 143 14.61 -1.67 -5.71
CA LEU A 143 15.18 -1.53 -4.35
C LEU A 143 16.69 -1.29 -4.38
N LYS A 144 17.41 -1.99 -5.26
CA LYS A 144 18.86 -1.83 -5.40
C LYS A 144 19.22 -0.47 -6.02
N GLN A 145 18.49 -0.04 -7.05
CA GLN A 145 18.68 1.26 -7.70
C GLN A 145 18.39 2.41 -6.73
N ALA A 146 17.34 2.28 -5.92
CA ALA A 146 16.98 3.22 -4.86
C ALA A 146 17.98 3.22 -3.67
N GLY A 147 18.99 2.35 -3.68
CA GLY A 147 20.10 2.39 -2.72
C GLY A 147 19.92 1.55 -1.45
N PHE A 148 18.81 0.80 -1.32
CA PHE A 148 18.59 -0.12 -0.20
C PHE A 148 19.71 -1.16 -0.09
N LYS A 149 20.07 -1.53 1.14
CA LYS A 149 21.19 -2.45 1.42
C LYS A 149 20.75 -3.88 1.70
N SER A 150 19.53 -4.07 2.19
CA SER A 150 19.00 -5.37 2.58
C SER A 150 17.49 -5.34 2.74
N VAL A 151 16.84 -6.50 2.62
CA VAL A 151 15.43 -6.71 2.99
C VAL A 151 15.36 -7.64 4.21
N VAL A 152 14.50 -7.28 5.15
CA VAL A 152 14.08 -8.15 6.26
C VAL A 152 12.60 -8.48 6.04
N ASN A 153 12.33 -9.73 5.66
CA ASN A 153 10.98 -10.20 5.43
C ASN A 153 10.36 -10.73 6.73
N LEU A 154 9.19 -10.21 7.07
CA LEU A 154 8.43 -10.50 8.28
C LEU A 154 7.25 -11.46 8.06
N ARG A 155 7.03 -11.91 6.82
CA ARG A 155 5.91 -12.76 6.41
C ARG A 155 5.95 -14.13 7.09
N MET A 156 4.77 -14.72 7.27
CA MET A 156 4.66 -16.08 7.79
C MET A 156 4.74 -17.09 6.65
N PRO A 157 5.47 -18.21 6.78
CA PRO A 157 5.54 -19.25 5.74
C PRO A 157 4.18 -19.80 5.24
N LYS A 158 3.11 -19.64 6.03
CA LYS A 158 1.76 -20.14 5.73
C LYS A 158 0.86 -19.14 4.99
N GLU A 159 1.35 -17.97 4.61
CA GLU A 159 0.55 -16.92 3.98
C GLU A 159 -0.11 -17.35 2.66
N THR A 160 -1.38 -16.97 2.47
CA THR A 160 -2.11 -17.16 1.22
C THR A 160 -1.71 -16.10 0.21
N VAL A 161 -1.03 -16.52 -0.86
CA VAL A 161 -0.69 -15.65 -1.99
C VAL A 161 -1.65 -15.93 -3.14
N THR A 162 -2.38 -14.90 -3.57
CA THR A 162 -3.21 -14.92 -4.80
C THR A 162 -4.39 -15.91 -4.80
N LEU A 163 -4.80 -16.44 -3.63
CA LEU A 163 -5.87 -17.44 -3.51
C LEU A 163 -7.29 -16.84 -3.48
N LEU A 164 -7.85 -16.52 -4.66
CA LEU A 164 -9.13 -15.77 -4.81
C LEU A 164 -10.41 -16.44 -4.25
N ASN A 165 -10.41 -17.75 -4.00
CA ASN A 165 -11.60 -18.50 -3.55
C ASN A 165 -11.32 -19.40 -2.34
N VAL A 166 -10.28 -19.09 -1.57
CA VAL A 166 -9.92 -19.85 -0.36
C VAL A 166 -10.01 -18.90 0.84
N LYS A 167 -10.67 -19.35 1.90
CA LYS A 167 -10.71 -18.62 3.17
C LYS A 167 -9.36 -18.79 3.89
N GLU A 168 -8.85 -17.70 4.43
CA GLU A 168 -7.69 -17.72 5.31
C GLU A 168 -7.96 -18.57 6.56
N GLU A 169 -7.02 -19.44 6.93
CA GLU A 169 -7.16 -20.28 8.11
C GLU A 169 -6.91 -19.48 9.39
N PRO A 170 -7.81 -19.54 10.40
CA PRO A 170 -7.51 -18.99 11.72
C PRO A 170 -6.43 -19.85 12.39
N GLU A 171 -5.32 -19.20 12.76
CA GLU A 171 -4.16 -19.65 13.55
C GLU A 171 -4.10 -21.16 13.88
N SER A 172 -3.22 -21.90 13.21
CA SER A 172 -2.82 -23.27 13.58
C SER A 172 -1.46 -23.29 14.28
N HIS A 173 -1.27 -24.21 15.24
CA HIS A 173 -0.17 -24.26 16.21
C HIS A 173 1.27 -24.46 15.68
N ASP A 174 1.50 -24.52 14.36
CA ASP A 174 2.86 -24.52 13.78
C ASP A 174 3.01 -23.38 12.75
N PRO A 175 3.58 -22.23 13.17
CA PRO A 175 3.80 -21.07 12.31
C PRO A 175 4.84 -21.30 11.21
N ALA A 176 5.67 -22.35 11.31
CA ALA A 176 6.68 -22.67 10.31
C ALA A 176 6.15 -23.55 9.16
N SER A 177 4.95 -24.12 9.30
CA SER A 177 4.38 -25.03 8.31
C SER A 177 3.70 -24.29 7.15
N ARG A 178 3.99 -24.72 5.91
CA ARG A 178 3.26 -24.23 4.71
C ARG A 178 1.86 -24.86 4.63
N GLN A 179 1.00 -24.30 3.79
CA GLN A 179 -0.33 -24.86 3.55
C GLN A 179 -0.25 -26.21 2.82
N THR A 180 -1.36 -26.94 2.76
CA THR A 180 -1.46 -28.17 1.97
C THR A 180 -2.65 -28.09 1.00
N ILE A 181 -2.58 -28.80 -0.12
CA ILE A 181 -3.71 -28.91 -1.06
C ILE A 181 -4.99 -29.39 -0.35
N GLN A 182 -4.86 -30.29 0.64
CA GLN A 182 -5.99 -30.78 1.42
C GLN A 182 -6.61 -29.69 2.29
N SER A 183 -5.78 -28.88 2.96
CA SER A 183 -6.22 -27.69 3.71
C SER A 183 -6.90 -26.68 2.79
N LEU A 184 -6.29 -26.32 1.66
CA LEU A 184 -6.87 -25.39 0.68
C LEU A 184 -8.25 -25.84 0.21
N LYS A 185 -8.41 -27.12 -0.15
CA LYS A 185 -9.70 -27.71 -0.55
C LYS A 185 -10.77 -27.64 0.56
N LYS A 186 -10.37 -27.78 1.82
CA LYS A 186 -11.28 -27.69 2.97
C LYS A 186 -11.83 -26.28 3.14
N ASN A 187 -11.04 -25.26 2.79
CA ASN A 187 -11.35 -23.85 3.04
C ASN A 187 -11.89 -23.10 1.80
N ILE A 188 -12.30 -23.79 0.73
CA ILE A 188 -12.94 -23.16 -0.44
C ILE A 188 -14.20 -22.40 -0.01
N ILE A 189 -14.29 -21.12 -0.37
CA ILE A 189 -15.40 -20.22 -0.02
C ILE A 189 -16.67 -20.63 -0.75
N ASP A 190 -16.61 -20.75 -2.09
CA ASP A 190 -17.72 -21.21 -2.91
C ASP A 190 -17.34 -22.44 -3.75
N LYS A 191 -17.85 -23.60 -3.32
CA LYS A 191 -17.63 -24.90 -3.97
C LYS A 191 -18.38 -25.05 -5.29
N LYS A 192 -19.34 -24.16 -5.60
CA LYS A 192 -20.11 -24.19 -6.85
C LYS A 192 -19.37 -23.49 -7.99
N LYS A 193 -18.31 -22.73 -7.69
CA LYS A 193 -17.53 -22.04 -8.73
C LYS A 193 -16.78 -23.07 -9.60
N PRO A 194 -16.95 -23.03 -10.92
CA PRO A 194 -16.15 -23.85 -11.83
C PRO A 194 -14.70 -23.37 -11.84
N ASN A 195 -13.76 -24.24 -12.22
CA ASN A 195 -12.35 -23.89 -12.30
C ASN A 195 -12.07 -22.75 -13.31
N THR A 196 -12.94 -22.60 -14.32
CA THR A 196 -12.92 -21.50 -15.30
C THR A 196 -13.01 -20.11 -14.65
N TYR A 197 -13.44 -20.00 -13.39
CA TYR A 197 -13.43 -18.75 -12.63
C TYR A 197 -12.00 -18.21 -12.38
N ILE A 198 -11.01 -19.11 -12.35
CA ILE A 198 -9.59 -18.78 -12.26
C ILE A 198 -8.93 -18.85 -13.64
N SER A 199 -9.07 -20.01 -14.28
CA SER A 199 -8.59 -20.26 -15.65
C SER A 199 -9.28 -21.53 -16.18
N PRO A 200 -9.62 -21.61 -17.48
CA PRO A 200 -10.28 -22.77 -18.06
C PRO A 200 -9.57 -24.11 -17.81
N ASP A 201 -8.24 -24.10 -17.73
CA ASP A 201 -7.41 -25.30 -17.57
C ASP A 201 -6.98 -25.55 -16.12
N SER A 202 -7.46 -24.74 -15.17
CA SER A 202 -7.06 -24.89 -13.77
C SER A 202 -7.62 -26.20 -13.19
N PRO A 203 -6.84 -27.00 -12.44
CA PRO A 203 -7.35 -28.17 -11.73
C PRO A 203 -8.17 -27.80 -10.49
N PHE A 204 -8.09 -26.55 -10.03
CA PHE A 204 -8.81 -26.03 -8.87
C PHE A 204 -9.48 -24.68 -9.19
N ASN A 205 -10.52 -24.33 -8.43
CA ASN A 205 -11.19 -23.04 -8.55
C ASN A 205 -10.55 -21.94 -7.67
N PHE A 206 -9.25 -22.07 -7.39
CA PHE A 206 -8.39 -21.06 -6.76
C PHE A 206 -7.05 -20.97 -7.52
N ALA A 207 -6.34 -19.83 -7.43
CA ALA A 207 -5.05 -19.68 -8.11
C ALA A 207 -3.95 -20.42 -7.36
N THR A 208 -3.12 -21.17 -8.08
CA THR A 208 -2.09 -22.01 -7.47
C THR A 208 -0.69 -21.44 -7.63
N LYS A 209 -0.44 -20.40 -8.42
CA LYS A 209 0.92 -19.87 -8.59
C LYS A 209 0.85 -18.38 -8.82
N ASN A 210 1.78 -17.64 -8.23
CA ASN A 210 2.06 -16.27 -8.59
C ASN A 210 3.57 -16.02 -8.43
N PRO A 211 4.33 -16.08 -9.53
CA PRO A 211 5.78 -15.88 -9.49
C PRO A 211 6.18 -14.53 -8.90
N GLU A 212 5.44 -13.47 -9.21
CA GLU A 212 5.73 -12.12 -8.71
C GLU A 212 5.62 -12.03 -7.20
N GLU A 213 4.71 -12.80 -6.60
CA GLU A 213 4.47 -12.82 -5.15
C GLU A 213 5.17 -14.01 -4.44
N PHE A 214 6.03 -14.74 -5.15
CA PHE A 214 6.72 -15.95 -4.67
C PHE A 214 5.76 -17.05 -4.24
N GLY A 215 4.57 -17.11 -4.85
CA GLY A 215 3.54 -18.10 -4.60
C GLY A 215 3.70 -19.34 -5.48
N ASP A 216 3.67 -20.52 -4.87
CA ASP A 216 3.52 -21.81 -5.55
C ASP A 216 2.18 -22.49 -5.20
N GLU A 217 2.04 -23.77 -5.54
CA GLU A 217 0.80 -24.57 -5.49
C GLU A 217 0.04 -24.54 -4.16
N ILE A 218 0.73 -24.16 -3.09
CA ILE A 218 0.20 -24.09 -1.73
C ILE A 218 0.43 -22.72 -1.07
N GLY A 219 0.51 -21.64 -1.87
CA GLY A 219 0.65 -20.27 -1.38
C GLY A 219 2.10 -19.79 -1.32
N TYR A 220 2.40 -18.86 -0.41
CA TYR A 220 3.72 -18.24 -0.29
C TYR A 220 4.84 -19.27 -0.08
N ASN A 221 5.95 -19.09 -0.79
CA ASN A 221 7.15 -19.90 -0.66
C ASN A 221 8.38 -19.02 -0.39
N GLN A 222 8.81 -19.00 0.87
CA GLN A 222 9.99 -18.28 1.33
C GLN A 222 11.29 -18.68 0.59
N ASN A 223 11.43 -19.92 0.17
CA ASN A 223 12.64 -20.34 -0.55
C ASN A 223 12.69 -19.71 -1.94
N LEU A 224 11.55 -19.57 -2.63
CA LEU A 224 11.48 -18.87 -3.91
C LEU A 224 11.84 -17.39 -3.76
N GLU A 225 11.31 -16.73 -2.72
CA GLU A 225 11.66 -15.34 -2.40
C GLU A 225 13.15 -15.19 -2.12
N LYS A 226 13.69 -16.02 -1.20
CA LYS A 226 15.11 -16.02 -0.85
C LYS A 226 16.00 -16.25 -2.07
N GLU A 227 15.67 -17.21 -2.93
CA GLU A 227 16.41 -17.48 -4.16
C GLU A 227 16.38 -16.30 -5.13
N ALA A 228 15.25 -15.60 -5.25
CA ALA A 228 15.12 -14.43 -6.11
C ALA A 228 16.07 -13.31 -5.65
N PHE A 229 16.12 -13.01 -4.35
CA PHE A 229 17.05 -12.03 -3.79
C PHE A 229 18.52 -12.46 -3.94
N GLN A 230 18.83 -13.74 -3.70
CA GLN A 230 20.18 -14.30 -3.87
C GLN A 230 20.68 -14.20 -5.32
N LYS A 231 19.82 -14.49 -6.30
CA LYS A 231 20.13 -14.35 -7.74
C LYS A 231 20.53 -12.91 -8.09
N GLN A 232 19.90 -11.92 -7.47
CA GLN A 232 20.23 -10.51 -7.66
C GLN A 232 21.39 -9.99 -6.78
N LYS A 233 22.02 -10.88 -5.99
CA LYS A 233 23.07 -10.55 -5.01
C LYS A 233 22.61 -9.46 -4.03
N PHE A 234 21.35 -9.50 -3.62
CA PHE A 234 20.76 -8.54 -2.70
C PHE A 234 20.55 -9.21 -1.33
N PRO A 235 21.13 -8.69 -0.24
CA PRO A 235 21.01 -9.29 1.09
C PRO A 235 19.55 -9.44 1.55
N TYR A 236 19.21 -10.65 2.01
CA TYR A 236 17.85 -11.02 2.43
C TYR A 236 17.87 -11.79 3.75
N TYR A 237 17.02 -11.37 4.67
CA TYR A 237 16.81 -12.00 5.97
C TYR A 237 15.32 -12.31 6.14
N HIS A 238 14.99 -13.45 6.74
CA HIS A 238 13.60 -13.80 7.05
C HIS A 238 13.43 -13.94 8.56
N MET A 239 12.56 -13.13 9.12
CA MET A 239 12.27 -13.02 10.55
C MET A 239 10.73 -12.98 10.75
N PRO A 240 10.04 -14.12 10.62
CA PRO A 240 8.57 -14.17 10.68
C PRO A 240 8.05 -13.60 12.01
N MET A 241 7.02 -12.75 11.96
CA MET A 241 6.39 -12.19 13.17
C MET A 241 5.33 -13.13 13.75
N GLY A 242 5.67 -13.79 14.86
CA GLY A 242 4.77 -14.67 15.62
C GLY A 242 5.55 -15.46 16.67
N LYS A 243 4.88 -16.01 17.69
CA LYS A 243 5.54 -16.97 18.59
C LYS A 243 5.86 -18.22 17.76
N VAL A 244 7.16 -18.45 17.53
CA VAL A 244 7.70 -19.74 17.09
C VAL A 244 7.56 -20.74 18.22
#